data_AF-I8ANB6-F1
#
_entry.id   AF-I8ANB6-F1
#
_cell.length_a   1.000
_cell.length_b   1.000
_cell.length_c   1.000
_cell.angle_alpha   90.00
_cell.angle_beta   90.00
_cell.angle_gamma   90.00
#
_symmetry.space_group_name_H-M   'P 1'
#
loop_
_entity.id
_entity.type
_entity.pdbx_description
1 polymer ?
#
loop_
_entity_poly.entity_id
_entity_poly.type
_entity_poly.pdbx_seq_one_letter_code
_entity_poly.pdbx_strand_id
1 'polypeptide(L)' 'MKVFIQPKRIMVSGKAWQVQYLLKKYMQEYETVQDWIDGRPKQK' A
#
# COMPACT_ATOMS: atom_id res chain seq x y z
N MET A 1 -0.69 -7.53 -11.80
CA MET A 1 -0.81 -7.04 -10.41
C MET A 1 -1.44 -5.67 -10.50
N LYS A 2 -2.62 -5.45 -9.92
CA LYS A 2 -3.39 -4.20 -10.01
C LYS A 2 -3.65 -3.70 -8.59
N VAL A 3 -3.36 -2.42 -8.35
CA VAL A 3 -3.63 -1.73 -7.08
C VAL A 3 -4.75 -0.73 -7.34
N PHE A 4 -5.82 -0.83 -6.57
CA PHE A 4 -6.93 0.10 -6.60
C PHE A 4 -6.95 0.84 -5.26
N ILE A 5 -6.67 2.13 -5.30
CA ILE A 5 -6.72 3.00 -4.13
C ILE A 5 -8.10 3.66 -4.14
N GLN A 6 -8.84 3.48 -3.06
CA GLN A 6 -10.12 4.11 -2.83
C GLN A 6 -10.06 4.88 -1.51
N PRO A 7 -10.93 5.89 -1.29
CA PRO A 7 -10.79 6.81 -0.16
C PRO A 7 -10.78 6.18 1.24
N LYS A 8 -11.26 4.93 1.39
CA LYS A 8 -11.31 4.20 2.68
C LYS A 8 -10.70 2.81 2.63
N ARG A 9 -10.17 2.38 1.47
CA ARG A 9 -9.64 1.02 1.31
C ARG A 9 -8.68 0.94 0.14
N ILE A 10 -7.78 -0.03 0.23
CA ILE A 10 -6.86 -0.37 -0.84
C ILE A 10 -7.14 -1.82 -1.23
N MET A 11 -7.34 -2.07 -2.51
CA MET A 11 -7.54 -3.40 -3.05
C MET A 11 -6.37 -3.75 -3.95
N VAL A 12 -5.65 -4.81 -3.60
CA VAL A 12 -4.52 -5.30 -4.38
C VAL A 12 -4.90 -6.66 -4.96
N SER A 13 -4.81 -6.81 -6.27
CA SER A 13 -5.08 -8.07 -6.97
C SER A 13 -3.86 -8.55 -7.76
N GLY A 14 -3.48 -9.81 -7.60
CA GLY A 14 -2.32 -10.40 -8.25
C GLY A 14 -1.92 -11.73 -7.63
N LYS A 15 -0.74 -12.23 -8.02
CA LYS A 15 -0.18 -13.45 -7.41
C LYS A 15 0.15 -13.16 -5.94
N ALA A 16 -0.10 -14.12 -5.05
CA ALA A 16 0.05 -13.95 -3.60
C ALA A 16 1.42 -13.36 -3.20
N TRP A 17 2.51 -13.86 -3.78
CA TRP A 17 3.86 -13.36 -3.51
C TRP A 17 4.06 -11.91 -3.94
N GLN A 18 3.39 -11.46 -5.02
CA GLN A 18 3.49 -10.07 -5.49
C GLN A 18 2.78 -9.13 -4.53
N VAL A 19 1.64 -9.56 -3.99
CA VAL A 19 0.89 -8.81 -2.96
C VAL A 19 1.74 -8.67 -1.71
N GLN A 20 2.35 -9.76 -1.24
CA GLN A 20 3.25 -9.75 -0.08
C GLN A 20 4.46 -8.82 -0.30
N TYR A 21 5.09 -8.89 -1.47
CA TYR A 21 6.20 -8.00 -1.81
C TYR A 21 5.80 -6.53 -1.80
N LEU A 22 4.65 -6.20 -2.39
CA LEU A 22 4.13 -4.84 -2.44
C LEU A 22 3.82 -4.31 -1.03
N LEU A 23 3.14 -5.11 -0.19
CA LEU A 23 2.86 -4.72 1.19
C LEU A 23 4.13 -4.44 1.98
N LYS A 24 5.17 -5.27 1.84
CA LYS A 24 6.47 -5.03 2.50
C LYS A 24 7.12 -3.72 2.06
N LYS A 25 7.05 -3.39 0.76
CA LYS A 25 7.57 -2.14 0.22
C LYS A 25 6.80 -0.94 0.80
N TYR A 26 5.47 -1.00 0.81
CA TYR A 26 4.65 0.09 1.35
C TYR A 26 4.80 0.29 2.85
N MET A 27 5.07 -0.76 3.62
CA MET A 27 5.40 -0.64 5.05
C MET A 27 6.70 0.14 5.32
N GLN A 28 7.62 0.21 4.33
CA GLN A 28 8.83 1.02 4.44
C GLN A 28 8.58 2.48 4.07
N GLU A 29 7.68 2.71 3.12
CA GLU A 29 7.38 4.03 2.57
C GLU A 29 6.32 4.80 3.38
N TYR A 30 5.41 4.11 4.06
CA TYR A 30 4.26 4.67 4.77
C TYR A 30 4.11 4.02 6.14
N GLU A 31 3.70 4.80 7.14
CA GLU A 31 3.49 4.29 8.50
C GLU A 31 2.11 3.67 8.68
N THR A 32 1.08 4.30 8.12
CA THR A 32 -0.29 3.82 8.20
C THR A 32 -0.90 3.57 6.82
N VAL A 33 -1.94 2.74 6.78
CA VAL A 33 -2.74 2.55 5.56
C VAL A 33 -3.42 3.85 5.15
N GLN A 34 -3.80 4.70 6.10
CA GLN A 34 -4.37 6.02 5.82
C GLN A 34 -3.34 6.91 5.11
N ASP A 35 -2.09 6.91 5.57
CA ASP A 35 -1.02 7.66 4.90
C ASP A 35 -0.72 7.14 3.50
N TRP A 36 -0.86 5.84 3.29
CA TRP A 36 -0.79 5.25 1.95
C TRP A 36 -1.95 5.71 1.05
N ILE A 37 -3.17 5.79 1.57
CA ILE A 37 -4.32 6.34 0.82
C ILE A 37 -4.09 7.82 0.49
N ASP A 38 -3.58 8.59 1.46
CA ASP A 38 -3.37 10.04 1.34
C ASP A 38 -2.07 10.40 0.61
N GLY A 39 -1.24 9.41 0.25
CA GLY A 39 0.04 9.61 -0.41
C GLY A 39 1.07 10.35 0.44
N ARG A 40 0.95 10.30 1.77
CA ARG A 40 1.86 10.97 2.71
C ARG A 40 3.00 10.02 3.09
N PRO A 41 4.23 10.22 2.59
CA PRO A 41 5.34 9.35 2.93
C PRO A 41 5.67 9.46 4.43
N LYS A 42 6.20 8.38 5.00
CA LYS A 42 6.68 8.35 6.38
C LYS A 42 7.72 9.46 6.59
N GLN A 43 7.37 10.48 7.37
CA GLN A 43 8.34 11.49 7.80
C GLN A 43 9.30 10.82 8.81
N LYS A 44 10.61 10.97 8.55
CA LYS A 44 11.67 10.51 9.43
C LYS A 44 11.71 11.31 10.72
#